data_AF-A0A517RIC2-F1
#
_entry.id   AF-A0A517RIC2-F1
#
_cell.length_a   1.000
_cell.length_b   1.000
_cell.length_c   1.000
_cell.angle_alpha   90.00
_cell.angle_beta   90.00
_cell.angle_gamma   90.00
#
_symmetry.space_group_name_H-M   'P 1'
#
loop_
_entity.id
_entity.type
_entity.pdbx_description
1 polymer ?
#
loop_
_entity_poly.entity_id
_entity_poly.type
_entity_poly.pdbx_seq_one_letter_code
_entity_poly.pdbx_strand_id
1 'polypeptide(L)'
;MNLHRICRVFVFMIAIMMLVTEHSTAGDKIEFEPVASAIQLPKGLTLGPCSAVDFDSQGRMYLFHRGKQPILCFDRDGKFIRSWGDKLIGQAHGLRVDRHDNIWVTDIGNHMVFQFSPQGKLLLALGKAGKPGNTIDQFNKPTDVAFGSEGEFYVSDGYGNSRVMKFAANGKYLGQWGEPGKGPGQFNLPHSIIIDDKGRVLVGDRENDRVQIFDREGKLLEVWPGFAPYGMEYDAQGRLFVADGRANKVLQVNPAGKVVHSWGKKGDGLGEYNLPHMLAFDADGNLYIAEIGGRRLQTLQRKP
;
A
#
# COMPACT_ATOMS: atom_id res chain seq x y z
N MET A 1 -46.47 -55.01 -44.33
CA MET A 1 -46.89 -55.93 -43.26
C MET A 1 -46.22 -55.52 -41.95
N ASN A 2 -47.03 -55.18 -40.95
CA ASN A 2 -46.79 -55.19 -39.48
C ASN A 2 -45.62 -54.35 -38.95
N LEU A 3 -45.78 -53.21 -38.26
CA LEU A 3 -46.64 -52.84 -37.11
C LEU A 3 -46.37 -53.67 -35.84
N HIS A 4 -45.56 -53.14 -34.92
CA HIS A 4 -45.74 -53.13 -33.44
C HIS A 4 -44.54 -52.40 -32.80
N ARG A 5 -44.74 -51.16 -32.33
CA ARG A 5 -44.99 -50.78 -30.92
C ARG A 5 -43.85 -51.15 -29.98
N ILE A 6 -43.18 -50.14 -29.43
CA ILE A 6 -42.91 -50.01 -27.98
C ILE A 6 -42.67 -48.52 -27.69
N CYS A 7 -43.49 -47.99 -26.77
CA CYS A 7 -43.39 -46.67 -26.17
C CYS A 7 -42.06 -46.51 -25.42
N ARG A 8 -41.39 -45.37 -25.62
CA ARG A 8 -40.54 -44.78 -24.58
C ARG A 8 -40.84 -43.30 -24.47
N VAL A 9 -41.31 -42.94 -23.28
CA VAL A 9 -41.54 -41.60 -22.77
C VAL A 9 -40.24 -40.81 -22.86
N PHE A 10 -40.20 -39.74 -23.65
CA PHE A 10 -39.11 -38.77 -23.61
C PHE A 10 -39.56 -37.60 -22.72
N VAL A 11 -39.01 -37.56 -21.51
CA VAL A 11 -39.08 -36.42 -20.60
C VAL A 11 -38.10 -35.35 -21.10
N PHE A 12 -38.60 -34.12 -21.16
CA PHE A 12 -37.85 -32.90 -21.45
C PHE A 12 -36.63 -32.74 -20.53
N MET A 13 -35.48 -32.42 -21.10
CA MET A 13 -34.41 -31.73 -20.37
C MET A 13 -33.84 -30.64 -21.28
N ILE A 14 -34.45 -29.45 -21.23
CA ILE A 14 -33.85 -28.23 -21.79
C ILE A 14 -32.78 -27.81 -20.79
N ALA A 15 -31.51 -28.07 -21.12
CA ALA A 15 -30.39 -27.45 -20.43
C ALA A 15 -30.27 -26.01 -20.91
N ILE A 16 -30.79 -25.06 -20.14
CA ILE A 16 -30.48 -23.64 -20.32
C ILE A 16 -29.05 -23.44 -19.82
N MET A 17 -28.11 -23.47 -20.75
CA MET A 17 -26.73 -23.07 -20.51
C MET A 17 -26.72 -21.56 -20.35
N MET A 18 -26.87 -21.07 -19.10
CA MET A 18 -26.57 -19.68 -18.77
C MET A 18 -25.08 -19.46 -19.03
N LEU A 19 -24.75 -18.87 -20.18
CA LEU A 19 -23.50 -18.15 -20.34
C LEU A 19 -23.56 -16.97 -19.36
N VAL A 20 -23.00 -17.17 -18.17
CA VAL A 20 -22.55 -16.05 -17.35
C VAL A 20 -21.37 -15.48 -18.12
N THR A 21 -21.63 -14.43 -18.90
CA THR A 21 -20.55 -13.57 -19.36
C THR A 21 -19.98 -12.95 -18.10
N GLU A 22 -18.82 -13.43 -17.64
CA GLU A 22 -17.97 -12.64 -16.78
C GLU A 22 -17.72 -11.34 -17.52
N HIS A 23 -18.48 -10.30 -17.16
CA HIS A 23 -18.08 -8.95 -17.44
C HIS A 23 -16.78 -8.78 -16.65
N SER A 24 -15.66 -8.96 -17.36
CA SER A 24 -14.44 -8.23 -17.10
C SER A 24 -14.84 -6.77 -17.03
N THR A 25 -15.20 -6.29 -15.83
CA THR A 25 -15.31 -4.87 -15.58
C THR A 25 -13.90 -4.34 -15.72
N ALA A 26 -13.58 -3.86 -16.92
CA ALA A 26 -12.55 -2.84 -17.06
C ALA A 26 -12.95 -1.78 -16.04
N GLY A 27 -12.26 -1.76 -14.89
CA GLY A 27 -12.76 -1.09 -13.69
C GLY A 27 -13.15 0.33 -14.05
N ASP A 28 -14.40 0.70 -13.75
CA ASP A 28 -15.00 1.94 -14.24
C ASP A 28 -14.03 3.10 -14.06
N LYS A 29 -13.83 3.86 -15.15
CA LYS A 29 -12.90 4.97 -15.18
C LYS A 29 -13.26 5.95 -14.08
N ILE A 30 -12.34 6.16 -13.15
CA ILE A 30 -12.48 7.16 -12.10
C ILE A 30 -11.95 8.48 -12.63
N GLU A 31 -12.71 9.54 -12.41
CA GLU A 31 -12.24 10.88 -12.73
C GLU A 31 -11.77 11.57 -11.46
N PHE A 32 -10.58 12.15 -11.55
CA PHE A 32 -9.97 12.93 -10.48
C PHE A 32 -9.68 14.32 -11.00
N GLU A 33 -9.89 15.33 -10.15
CA GLU A 33 -9.35 16.68 -10.34
C GLU A 33 -8.21 16.92 -9.34
N PRO A 34 -7.00 17.26 -9.80
CA PRO A 34 -5.94 17.67 -8.90
C PRO A 34 -6.25 19.00 -8.22
N VAL A 35 -6.18 19.02 -6.90
CA VAL A 35 -6.44 20.21 -6.07
C VAL A 35 -5.28 20.45 -5.11
N ALA A 36 -5.14 21.71 -4.66
CA ALA A 36 -4.17 22.02 -3.61
C ALA A 36 -4.54 21.27 -2.32
N SER A 37 -3.55 20.66 -1.67
CA SER A 37 -3.77 20.02 -0.38
C SER A 37 -4.18 21.06 0.66
N ALA A 38 -5.25 20.77 1.41
CA ALA A 38 -5.84 21.70 2.37
C ALA A 38 -5.08 21.77 3.72
N ILE A 39 -3.93 21.12 3.83
CA ILE A 39 -3.20 21.02 5.11
C ILE A 39 -2.66 22.38 5.56
N GLN A 40 -2.83 22.67 6.84
CA GLN A 40 -2.40 23.92 7.47
C GLN A 40 -1.25 23.63 8.41
N LEU A 41 -0.03 23.90 7.96
CA LEU A 41 1.16 23.69 8.78
C LEU A 41 1.25 24.74 9.90
N PRO A 42 1.67 24.35 11.12
CA PRO A 42 1.95 25.31 12.18
C PRO A 42 3.11 26.23 11.78
N LYS A 43 3.10 27.46 12.32
CA LYS A 43 4.11 28.48 12.02
C LYS A 43 5.53 27.94 12.27
N GLY A 44 6.41 28.08 11.27
CA GLY A 44 7.81 27.68 11.36
C GLY A 44 8.08 26.20 11.05
N LEU A 45 7.04 25.41 10.75
CA LEU A 45 7.21 24.06 10.21
C LEU A 45 7.23 24.10 8.67
N THR A 46 8.11 23.32 8.07
CA THR A 46 8.20 23.14 6.61
C THR A 46 8.34 21.67 6.31
N LEU A 47 7.65 21.20 5.26
CA LEU A 47 7.71 19.80 4.88
C LEU A 47 9.09 19.40 4.35
N GLY A 48 9.50 18.22 4.80
CA GLY A 48 10.56 17.45 4.19
C GLY A 48 10.06 16.70 2.95
N PRO A 49 10.91 15.89 2.32
CA PRO A 49 10.46 14.80 1.45
C PRO A 49 9.35 14.01 2.15
N CYS A 50 8.14 14.01 1.60
CA CYS A 50 6.99 13.32 2.18
C CYS A 50 7.01 11.88 1.69
N SER A 51 7.03 10.93 2.61
CA SER A 51 7.18 9.52 2.29
C SER A 51 5.86 8.76 2.33
N ALA A 52 4.96 9.11 3.24
CA ALA A 52 3.69 8.42 3.37
C ALA A 52 2.59 9.29 3.96
N VAL A 53 1.35 8.92 3.65
CA VAL A 53 0.13 9.50 4.20
C VAL A 53 -0.85 8.36 4.46
N ASP A 54 -1.64 8.48 5.53
CA ASP A 54 -2.75 7.56 5.81
C ASP A 54 -3.77 8.19 6.76
N PHE A 55 -4.94 7.57 6.93
CA PHE A 55 -6.06 8.10 7.70
C PHE A 55 -6.53 7.11 8.75
N ASP A 56 -7.05 7.62 9.87
CA ASP A 56 -7.75 6.79 10.85
C ASP A 56 -9.27 6.77 10.63
N SER A 57 -9.97 5.95 11.43
CA SER A 57 -11.43 5.82 11.39
C SER A 57 -12.19 7.14 11.64
N GLN A 58 -11.54 8.10 12.31
CA GLN A 58 -12.09 9.43 12.58
C GLN A 58 -11.78 10.42 11.46
N GLY A 59 -11.12 9.99 10.38
CA GLY A 59 -10.71 10.83 9.25
C GLY A 59 -9.58 11.81 9.60
N ARG A 60 -8.83 11.58 10.69
CA ARG A 60 -7.61 12.33 10.94
C ARG A 60 -6.54 11.85 9.98
N MET A 61 -5.85 12.79 9.36
CA MET A 61 -4.77 12.50 8.42
C MET A 61 -3.44 12.45 9.15
N TYR A 62 -2.63 11.44 8.85
CA TYR A 62 -1.26 11.30 9.31
C TYR A 62 -0.30 11.42 8.12
N LEU A 63 0.57 12.43 8.15
CA LEU A 63 1.59 12.67 7.12
C LEU A 63 2.96 12.36 7.70
N PHE A 64 3.71 11.48 7.03
CA PHE A 64 5.06 11.10 7.38
C PHE A 64 6.07 11.73 6.41
N HIS A 65 7.05 12.46 6.94
CA HIS A 65 8.03 13.16 6.12
C HIS A 65 9.43 13.19 6.74
N ARG A 66 10.43 13.41 5.88
CA ARG A 66 11.84 13.48 6.24
C ARG A 66 12.23 14.89 6.66
N GLY A 67 11.73 15.33 7.81
CA GLY A 67 12.03 16.64 8.39
C GLY A 67 11.89 16.64 9.92
N LYS A 68 11.93 17.83 10.53
CA LYS A 68 11.54 17.99 11.94
C LYS A 68 10.07 17.60 12.08
N GLN A 69 9.71 17.06 13.25
CA GLN A 69 8.35 16.60 13.55
C GLN A 69 7.85 15.60 12.49
N PRO A 70 8.55 14.46 12.32
CA PRO A 70 8.41 13.62 11.14
C PRO A 70 7.02 13.04 10.95
N ILE A 71 6.27 12.82 12.04
CA ILE A 71 4.86 12.38 12.00
C ILE A 71 3.99 13.58 12.35
N LEU A 72 3.16 14.02 11.40
CA LEU A 72 2.20 15.11 11.56
C LEU A 72 0.78 14.56 11.54
N CYS A 73 -0.08 15.06 12.42
CA CYS A 73 -1.49 14.70 12.50
C CYS A 73 -2.37 15.93 12.28
N PHE A 74 -3.35 15.80 11.40
CA PHE A 74 -4.32 16.83 11.02
C PHE A 74 -5.74 16.32 11.23
N ASP A 75 -6.71 17.20 11.46
CA ASP A 75 -8.13 16.86 11.41
C ASP A 75 -8.63 16.74 9.96
N ARG A 76 -9.92 16.41 9.80
CA ARG A 76 -10.58 16.27 8.48
C ARG A 76 -10.53 17.55 7.65
N ASP A 77 -10.46 18.72 8.29
CA ASP A 77 -10.38 20.02 7.62
C ASP A 77 -8.92 20.41 7.27
N GLY A 78 -7.96 19.52 7.54
CA GLY A 78 -6.54 19.74 7.29
C GLY A 78 -5.87 20.63 8.34
N LYS A 79 -6.52 20.93 9.46
CA LYS A 79 -5.90 21.73 10.54
C LYS A 79 -4.97 20.87 11.38
N PHE A 80 -3.78 21.38 11.64
CA PHE A 80 -2.79 20.69 12.46
C PHE A 80 -3.29 20.44 13.89
N ILE A 81 -3.18 19.19 14.35
CA ILE A 81 -3.53 18.77 15.70
C ILE A 81 -2.27 18.61 16.56
N ARG A 82 -1.31 17.80 16.09
CA ARG A 82 -0.12 17.40 16.87
C ARG A 82 0.93 16.76 15.98
N SER A 83 2.12 16.57 16.53
CA SER A 83 3.23 15.88 15.88
C SER A 83 4.14 15.18 16.89
N TRP A 84 4.91 14.20 16.41
CA TRP A 84 5.92 13.50 17.22
C TRP A 84 7.00 12.84 16.35
N GLY A 85 8.01 12.26 17.01
CA GLY A 85 9.03 11.43 16.38
C GLY A 85 10.44 12.04 16.27
N ASP A 86 10.63 13.33 16.61
CA ASP A 86 11.92 14.04 16.43
C ASP A 86 13.16 13.35 17.03
N LYS A 87 12.99 12.62 18.13
CA LYS A 87 14.09 11.94 18.83
C LYS A 87 14.17 10.44 18.53
N LEU A 88 13.21 9.92 17.77
CA LEU A 88 13.02 8.48 17.58
C LEU A 88 13.19 8.05 16.13
N ILE A 89 12.69 8.86 15.19
CA ILE A 89 12.74 8.55 13.76
C ILE A 89 14.02 9.13 13.16
N GLY A 90 14.87 8.26 12.61
CA GLY A 90 16.08 8.64 11.91
C GLY A 90 15.80 9.13 10.48
N GLN A 91 15.01 8.36 9.72
CA GLN A 91 14.56 8.74 8.39
C GLN A 91 13.24 8.05 8.02
N ALA A 92 12.22 8.86 7.77
CA ALA A 92 10.88 8.41 7.43
C ALA A 92 10.81 7.63 6.11
N HIS A 93 10.03 6.55 6.12
CA HIS A 93 9.66 5.77 4.94
C HIS A 93 8.16 5.43 4.92
N GLY A 94 7.75 4.26 5.41
CA GLY A 94 6.35 3.82 5.41
C GLY A 94 5.55 4.37 6.58
N LEU A 95 4.28 4.66 6.36
CA LEU A 95 3.27 4.92 7.40
C LEU A 95 1.98 4.22 7.01
N ARG A 96 1.37 3.49 7.96
CA ARG A 96 0.05 2.86 7.83
C ARG A 96 -0.74 3.00 9.12
N VAL A 97 -2.06 3.10 9.03
CA VAL A 97 -2.98 3.09 10.17
C VAL A 97 -3.69 1.75 10.21
N ASP A 98 -3.62 1.05 11.35
CA ASP A 98 -4.32 -0.22 11.51
C ASP A 98 -5.80 -0.01 11.86
N ARG A 99 -6.59 -1.09 11.83
CA ARG A 99 -8.04 -1.08 12.15
C ARG A 99 -8.38 -0.63 13.58
N HIS A 100 -7.38 -0.47 14.44
CA HIS A 100 -7.51 0.02 15.81
C HIS A 100 -7.02 1.46 15.95
N ASP A 101 -6.84 2.16 14.82
CA ASP A 101 -6.32 3.52 14.70
C ASP A 101 -4.87 3.68 15.20
N ASN A 102 -4.08 2.61 15.32
CA ASN A 102 -2.66 2.74 15.65
C ASN A 102 -1.85 3.10 14.41
N ILE A 103 -0.87 3.96 14.61
CA ILE A 103 0.00 4.48 13.56
C ILE A 103 1.27 3.64 13.54
N TRP A 104 1.47 2.89 12.46
CA TRP A 104 2.66 2.12 12.20
C TRP A 104 3.58 2.87 11.26
N VAL A 105 4.88 2.90 11.55
CA VAL A 105 5.88 3.54 10.69
C VAL A 105 7.12 2.68 10.54
N THR A 106 7.75 2.76 9.38
CA THR A 106 9.08 2.20 9.12
C THR A 106 10.13 3.32 9.09
N ASP A 107 11.23 3.10 9.79
CA ASP A 107 12.35 4.02 9.91
C ASP A 107 13.59 3.41 9.27
N ILE A 108 13.94 3.89 8.09
CA ILE A 108 15.12 3.43 7.36
C ILE A 108 16.43 4.01 7.91
N GLY A 109 16.35 5.09 8.70
CA GLY A 109 17.53 5.69 9.33
C GLY A 109 18.03 4.85 10.51
N ASN A 110 17.11 4.31 11.31
CA ASN A 110 17.45 3.47 12.47
C ASN A 110 17.21 1.97 12.26
N HIS A 111 16.68 1.56 11.12
CA HIS A 111 16.32 0.16 10.81
C HIS A 111 15.26 -0.40 11.77
N MET A 112 14.21 0.38 12.01
CA MET A 112 13.17 0.09 12.99
C MET A 112 11.79 0.08 12.35
N VAL A 113 10.87 -0.64 12.98
CA VAL A 113 9.42 -0.47 12.81
C VAL A 113 8.82 -0.07 14.14
N PHE A 114 7.96 0.95 14.15
CA PHE A 114 7.31 1.45 15.36
C PHE A 114 5.79 1.43 15.21
N GLN A 115 5.09 1.16 16.30
CA GLN A 115 3.64 1.33 16.43
C GLN A 115 3.36 2.39 17.50
N PHE A 116 2.48 3.34 17.21
CA PHE A 116 2.05 4.38 18.13
C PHE A 116 0.53 4.37 18.30
N SER A 117 0.05 4.76 19.47
CA SER A 117 -1.36 5.10 19.65
C SER A 117 -1.70 6.38 18.87
N PRO A 118 -2.99 6.68 18.63
CA PRO A 118 -3.40 7.93 17.99
C PRO A 118 -2.97 9.22 18.72
N GLN A 119 -2.54 9.10 19.98
CA GLN A 119 -2.01 10.21 20.80
C GLN A 119 -0.48 10.32 20.74
N GLY A 120 0.20 9.46 19.96
CA GLY A 120 1.65 9.46 19.79
C GLY A 120 2.41 8.66 20.86
N LYS A 121 1.73 7.86 21.68
CA LYS A 121 2.39 6.97 22.66
C LYS A 121 2.97 5.76 21.93
N LEU A 122 4.26 5.47 22.14
CA LEU A 122 4.90 4.26 21.61
C LEU A 122 4.28 3.00 22.25
N LEU A 123 3.84 2.06 21.41
CA LEU A 123 3.21 0.79 21.79
C LEU A 123 4.11 -0.40 21.50
N LEU A 124 4.79 -0.40 20.34
CA LEU A 124 5.69 -1.46 19.90
C LEU A 124 6.90 -0.86 19.16
N ALA A 125 8.06 -1.47 19.34
CA ALA A 125 9.28 -1.18 18.59
C ALA A 125 9.96 -2.48 18.18
N LEU A 126 10.25 -2.64 16.89
CA LEU A 126 10.86 -3.84 16.31
C LEU A 126 12.14 -3.47 15.58
N GLY A 127 13.15 -4.34 15.68
CA GLY A 127 14.49 -4.12 15.17
C GLY A 127 15.49 -3.76 16.27
N LYS A 128 16.74 -3.53 15.86
CA LYS A 128 17.81 -3.03 16.75
C LYS A 128 18.26 -1.67 16.25
N ALA A 129 17.93 -0.63 17.00
CA ALA A 129 18.18 0.76 16.61
C ALA A 129 19.64 0.98 16.20
N GLY A 130 19.84 1.48 14.98
CA GLY A 130 21.16 1.78 14.40
C GLY A 130 22.00 0.54 14.06
N LYS A 131 21.44 -0.67 14.14
CA LYS A 131 22.14 -1.93 13.86
C LYS A 131 21.47 -2.67 12.71
N PRO A 132 21.82 -2.35 11.44
CA PRO A 132 21.29 -3.08 10.30
C PRO A 132 21.68 -4.55 10.37
N GLY A 133 20.81 -5.44 9.89
CA GLY A 133 21.08 -6.87 9.83
C GLY A 133 19.97 -7.65 9.14
N ASN A 134 20.17 -8.96 9.04
CA ASN A 134 19.24 -9.90 8.39
C ASN A 134 18.81 -11.05 9.33
N THR A 135 19.01 -10.90 10.64
CA THR A 135 18.49 -11.83 11.64
C THR A 135 16.98 -11.63 11.84
N ILE A 136 16.35 -12.47 12.67
CA ILE A 136 14.92 -12.40 12.99
C ILE A 136 14.50 -11.16 13.79
N ASP A 137 15.47 -10.47 14.40
CA ASP A 137 15.27 -9.31 15.29
C ASP A 137 15.96 -8.04 14.78
N GLN A 138 16.43 -8.05 13.53
CA GLN A 138 17.04 -6.91 12.85
C GLN A 138 16.35 -6.66 11.52
N PHE A 139 16.30 -5.40 11.12
CA PHE A 139 15.96 -5.00 9.76
C PHE A 139 17.19 -4.40 9.09
N ASN A 140 17.14 -4.24 7.77
CA ASN A 140 18.08 -3.42 7.04
C ASN A 140 17.31 -2.48 6.11
N LYS A 141 16.85 -1.39 6.73
CA LYS A 141 16.05 -0.32 6.11
C LYS A 141 14.69 -0.86 5.64
N PRO A 142 13.78 -1.16 6.59
CA PRO A 142 12.44 -1.66 6.29
C PRO A 142 11.60 -0.59 5.61
N THR A 143 10.71 -1.01 4.71
CA THR A 143 10.05 -0.11 3.77
C THR A 143 8.56 0.09 4.09
N ASP A 144 7.79 -0.96 4.34
CA ASP A 144 6.34 -0.82 4.54
C ASP A 144 5.78 -1.94 5.45
N VAL A 145 4.54 -1.77 5.92
CA VAL A 145 3.82 -2.70 6.80
C VAL A 145 2.45 -3.02 6.21
N ALA A 146 1.98 -4.27 6.35
CA ALA A 146 0.61 -4.65 6.02
C ALA A 146 -0.01 -5.53 7.12
N PHE A 147 -1.33 -5.48 7.28
CA PHE A 147 -2.04 -6.12 8.38
C PHE A 147 -2.92 -7.27 7.89
N GLY A 148 -2.72 -8.44 8.46
CA GLY A 148 -3.59 -9.60 8.25
C GLY A 148 -4.86 -9.54 9.09
N SER A 149 -5.84 -10.39 8.74
CA SER A 149 -7.16 -10.38 9.38
C SER A 149 -7.13 -10.89 10.82
N GLU A 150 -6.15 -11.72 11.17
CA GLU A 150 -6.02 -12.37 12.49
C GLU A 150 -5.12 -11.57 13.44
N GLY A 151 -4.71 -10.36 13.03
CA GLY A 151 -3.86 -9.45 13.80
C GLY A 151 -2.37 -9.70 13.61
N GLU A 152 -1.98 -10.67 12.78
CA GLU A 152 -0.62 -10.74 12.27
C GLU A 152 -0.32 -9.55 11.34
N PHE A 153 0.95 -9.22 11.20
CA PHE A 153 1.38 -8.18 10.26
C PHE A 153 2.66 -8.59 9.54
N TYR A 154 2.88 -7.94 8.40
CA TYR A 154 3.96 -8.24 7.47
C TYR A 154 4.77 -6.98 7.24
N VAL A 155 6.09 -7.11 7.21
CA VAL A 155 7.01 -6.00 6.96
C VAL A 155 7.85 -6.32 5.73
N SER A 156 7.84 -5.44 4.75
CA SER A 156 8.82 -5.52 3.65
C SER A 156 10.15 -4.92 4.13
N ASP A 157 11.22 -5.72 4.10
CA ASP A 157 12.56 -5.32 4.54
C ASP A 157 13.49 -5.23 3.32
N GLY A 158 13.56 -4.02 2.74
CA GLY A 158 13.80 -3.92 1.29
C GLY A 158 15.03 -3.19 0.80
N TYR A 159 15.49 -2.09 1.40
CA TYR A 159 16.63 -1.37 0.81
C TYR A 159 17.96 -2.10 1.00
N GLY A 160 18.14 -2.78 2.13
CA GLY A 160 19.35 -3.53 2.42
C GLY A 160 19.14 -5.04 2.56
N ASN A 161 17.89 -5.49 2.45
CA ASN A 161 17.50 -6.91 2.45
C ASN A 161 16.54 -7.18 1.29
N SER A 162 16.08 -8.42 1.14
CA SER A 162 15.19 -8.82 0.04
C SER A 162 14.20 -9.86 0.55
N ARG A 163 13.43 -9.48 1.57
CA ARG A 163 12.52 -10.39 2.28
C ARG A 163 11.26 -9.68 2.75
N VAL A 164 10.23 -10.48 3.02
CA VAL A 164 9.06 -10.10 3.80
C VAL A 164 9.10 -10.87 5.12
N MET A 165 8.91 -10.17 6.23
CA MET A 165 8.87 -10.76 7.57
C MET A 165 7.45 -10.73 8.12
N LYS A 166 6.99 -11.84 8.69
CA LYS A 166 5.66 -12.02 9.31
C LYS A 166 5.81 -12.01 10.84
N PHE A 167 4.90 -11.32 11.51
CA PHE A 167 4.87 -11.17 12.96
C PHE A 167 3.45 -11.36 13.50
N ALA A 168 3.33 -11.87 14.72
CA ALA A 168 2.08 -11.85 15.47
C ALA A 168 1.78 -10.43 15.97
N ALA A 169 0.53 -10.15 16.36
CA ALA A 169 0.08 -8.85 16.87
C ALA A 169 0.96 -8.25 17.98
N ASN A 170 1.60 -9.10 18.80
CA ASN A 170 2.48 -8.69 19.88
C ASN A 170 3.95 -8.46 19.47
N GLY A 171 4.25 -8.52 18.16
CA GLY A 171 5.61 -8.36 17.64
C GLY A 171 6.46 -9.63 17.64
N LYS A 172 5.94 -10.79 18.04
CA LYS A 172 6.67 -12.05 17.95
C LYS A 172 6.87 -12.45 16.48
N TYR A 173 8.11 -12.71 16.08
CA TYR A 173 8.44 -13.23 14.75
C TYR A 173 7.75 -14.59 14.49
N LEU A 174 7.12 -14.72 13.33
CA LEU A 174 6.41 -15.93 12.90
C LEU A 174 7.05 -16.61 11.69
N GLY A 175 7.78 -15.86 10.85
CA GLY A 175 8.41 -16.40 9.66
C GLY A 175 8.83 -15.32 8.69
N GLN A 176 9.47 -15.71 7.59
CA GLN A 176 9.83 -14.82 6.50
C GLN A 176 9.94 -15.60 5.20
N TRP A 177 9.89 -14.89 4.07
CA TRP A 177 10.20 -15.43 2.75
C TRP A 177 10.88 -14.37 1.89
N GLY A 178 11.45 -14.82 0.78
CA GLY A 178 12.19 -13.99 -0.16
C GLY A 178 13.70 -14.05 0.01
N GLU A 179 14.38 -13.85 -1.11
CA GLU A 179 15.84 -13.74 -1.22
C GLU A 179 16.20 -12.76 -2.35
N PRO A 180 17.43 -12.23 -2.39
CA PRO A 180 17.84 -11.31 -3.46
C PRO A 180 17.79 -11.96 -4.84
N GLY A 181 17.17 -11.31 -5.82
CA GLY A 181 17.19 -11.77 -7.20
C GLY A 181 16.06 -11.23 -8.08
N LYS A 182 15.91 -11.84 -9.26
CA LYS A 182 14.92 -11.46 -10.29
C LYS A 182 13.91 -12.55 -10.59
N GLY A 183 14.13 -13.76 -10.07
CA GLY A 183 13.25 -14.91 -10.26
C GLY A 183 11.94 -14.80 -9.47
N PRO A 184 10.96 -15.68 -9.72
CA PRO A 184 9.74 -15.79 -8.92
C PRO A 184 10.07 -16.07 -7.45
N GLY A 185 9.46 -15.32 -6.52
CA GLY A 185 9.72 -15.43 -5.08
C GLY A 185 11.00 -14.74 -4.60
N GLN A 186 11.87 -14.28 -5.51
CA GLN A 186 13.02 -13.44 -5.19
C GLN A 186 12.64 -11.96 -5.28
N PHE A 187 13.35 -11.08 -4.58
CA PHE A 187 13.10 -9.65 -4.61
C PHE A 187 14.36 -8.85 -4.94
N ASN A 188 14.14 -7.70 -5.56
CA ASN A 188 15.10 -6.62 -5.68
C ASN A 188 14.41 -5.34 -5.18
N LEU A 189 14.60 -5.08 -3.90
CA LEU A 189 13.98 -3.98 -3.16
C LEU A 189 12.44 -4.11 -3.04
N PRO A 190 11.95 -5.02 -2.18
CA PRO A 190 10.55 -5.04 -1.79
C PRO A 190 10.21 -3.73 -1.04
N HIS A 191 9.39 -2.88 -1.64
CA HIS A 191 9.25 -1.48 -1.22
C HIS A 191 7.88 -1.12 -0.64
N SER A 192 6.84 -1.80 -1.10
CA SER A 192 5.45 -1.59 -0.70
C SER A 192 4.82 -2.93 -0.45
N ILE A 193 3.95 -3.03 0.55
CA ILE A 193 3.25 -4.27 0.88
C ILE A 193 1.83 -3.96 1.29
N ILE A 194 0.86 -4.68 0.73
CA ILE A 194 -0.56 -4.60 1.11
C ILE A 194 -1.17 -5.99 1.13
N ILE A 195 -2.35 -6.11 1.74
CA ILE A 195 -3.14 -7.33 1.75
C ILE A 195 -4.49 -7.04 1.11
N ASP A 196 -4.95 -7.93 0.24
CA ASP A 196 -6.27 -7.82 -0.37
C ASP A 196 -7.38 -8.45 0.48
N ASP A 197 -8.63 -8.29 0.03
CA ASP A 197 -9.83 -8.83 0.68
C ASP A 197 -9.85 -10.37 0.80
N LYS A 198 -9.07 -11.07 -0.05
CA LYS A 198 -8.86 -12.52 -0.01
C LYS A 198 -7.73 -12.92 0.92
N GLY A 199 -7.04 -11.97 1.56
CA GLY A 199 -5.92 -12.22 2.43
C GLY A 199 -4.62 -12.58 1.69
N ARG A 200 -4.52 -12.28 0.39
CA ARG A 200 -3.27 -12.44 -0.37
C ARG A 200 -2.34 -11.27 -0.08
N VAL A 201 -1.05 -11.55 0.01
CA VAL A 201 0.00 -10.55 0.30
C VAL A 201 0.60 -10.05 -1.02
N LEU A 202 0.36 -8.79 -1.37
CA LEU A 202 0.90 -8.16 -2.56
C LEU A 202 2.16 -7.38 -2.18
N VAL A 203 3.29 -7.74 -2.77
CA VAL A 203 4.60 -7.14 -2.50
C VAL A 203 5.09 -6.43 -3.76
N GLY A 204 5.30 -5.13 -3.65
CA GLY A 204 5.87 -4.29 -4.69
C GLY A 204 7.39 -4.49 -4.76
N ASP A 205 7.84 -5.16 -5.81
CA ASP A 205 9.25 -5.50 -6.07
C ASP A 205 9.85 -4.44 -6.99
N ARG A 206 10.17 -3.29 -6.39
CA ARG A 206 10.33 -2.00 -7.08
C ARG A 206 11.36 -2.03 -8.20
N GLU A 207 12.54 -2.60 -7.94
CA GLU A 207 13.64 -2.60 -8.93
C GLU A 207 13.52 -3.75 -9.94
N ASN A 208 12.53 -4.61 -9.80
CA ASN A 208 12.16 -5.62 -10.80
C ASN A 208 10.90 -5.26 -11.60
N ASP A 209 10.36 -4.04 -11.43
CA ASP A 209 9.20 -3.54 -12.20
C ASP A 209 7.97 -4.44 -12.12
N ARG A 210 7.68 -4.96 -10.92
CA ARG A 210 6.57 -5.89 -10.72
C ARG A 210 5.96 -5.84 -9.33
N VAL A 211 4.77 -6.41 -9.24
CA VAL A 211 4.16 -6.87 -7.98
C VAL A 211 4.19 -8.39 -7.97
N GLN A 212 4.55 -8.97 -6.82
CA GLN A 212 4.44 -10.40 -6.58
C GLN A 212 3.38 -10.66 -5.52
N ILE A 213 2.52 -11.64 -5.76
CA ILE A 213 1.36 -11.95 -4.92
C ILE A 213 1.60 -13.30 -4.27
N PHE A 214 1.43 -13.36 -2.96
CA PHE A 214 1.67 -14.55 -2.15
C PHE A 214 0.42 -14.90 -1.35
N ASP A 215 0.33 -16.16 -0.89
CA ASP A 215 -0.54 -16.48 0.24
C ASP A 215 0.05 -15.95 1.56
N ARG A 216 -0.66 -16.17 2.67
CA ARG A 216 -0.27 -15.70 4.00
C ARG A 216 1.00 -16.38 4.54
N GLU A 217 1.41 -17.48 3.91
CA GLU A 217 2.56 -18.30 4.30
C GLU A 217 3.78 -18.02 3.39
N GLY A 218 3.64 -17.13 2.41
CA GLY A 218 4.73 -16.72 1.52
C GLY A 218 4.89 -17.62 0.28
N LYS A 219 3.91 -18.46 -0.04
CA LYS A 219 3.88 -19.20 -1.30
C LYS A 219 3.45 -18.27 -2.42
N LEU A 220 4.24 -18.20 -3.48
CA LEU A 220 3.93 -17.37 -4.64
C LEU A 220 2.68 -17.87 -5.36
N LEU A 221 1.78 -16.95 -5.68
CA LEU A 221 0.53 -17.18 -6.40
C LEU A 221 0.61 -16.58 -7.81
N GLU A 222 1.01 -15.31 -7.92
CA GLU A 222 0.97 -14.55 -9.17
C GLU A 222 2.11 -13.51 -9.23
N VAL A 223 2.44 -13.09 -10.46
CA VAL A 223 3.39 -12.00 -10.73
C VAL A 223 2.79 -11.06 -11.76
N TRP A 224 2.72 -9.78 -11.43
CA TRP A 224 2.20 -8.73 -12.29
C TRP A 224 3.34 -7.77 -12.69
N PRO A 225 3.83 -7.81 -13.94
CA PRO A 225 4.91 -6.94 -14.39
C PRO A 225 4.40 -5.62 -14.97
N GLY A 226 5.30 -4.64 -15.12
CA GLY A 226 5.11 -3.48 -16.00
C GLY A 226 5.08 -2.11 -15.32
N PHE A 227 5.38 -2.04 -14.02
CA PHE A 227 5.44 -0.78 -13.27
C PHE A 227 6.30 -0.93 -12.00
N ALA A 228 6.82 0.18 -11.50
CA ALA A 228 7.69 0.22 -10.32
C ALA A 228 6.91 0.68 -9.07
N PRO A 229 6.36 -0.22 -8.24
CA PRO A 229 5.53 0.15 -7.11
C PRO A 229 6.34 0.78 -5.97
N TYR A 230 6.14 2.08 -5.73
CA TYR A 230 6.66 2.77 -4.54
C TYR A 230 5.66 2.70 -3.38
N GLY A 231 4.37 2.80 -3.70
CA GLY A 231 3.26 2.65 -2.78
C GLY A 231 2.08 2.03 -3.50
N MET A 232 1.32 1.22 -2.78
CA MET A 232 0.09 0.60 -3.25
C MET A 232 -1.01 0.83 -2.22
N GLU A 233 -2.24 0.99 -2.70
CA GLU A 233 -3.44 1.15 -1.87
C GLU A 233 -4.68 0.65 -2.63
N TYR A 234 -5.65 0.10 -1.91
CA TYR A 234 -6.97 -0.17 -2.46
C TYR A 234 -7.92 0.98 -2.14
N ASP A 235 -8.80 1.33 -3.07
CA ASP A 235 -9.95 2.15 -2.70
C ASP A 235 -11.06 1.32 -2.04
N ALA A 236 -12.11 1.99 -1.57
CA ALA A 236 -13.26 1.34 -0.93
C ALA A 236 -14.07 0.40 -1.86
N GLN A 237 -13.78 0.38 -3.16
CA GLN A 237 -14.39 -0.52 -4.14
C GLN A 237 -13.46 -1.68 -4.52
N GLY A 238 -12.29 -1.80 -3.88
CA GLY A 238 -11.31 -2.86 -4.16
C GLY A 238 -10.49 -2.62 -5.43
N ARG A 239 -10.43 -1.39 -5.94
CA ARG A 239 -9.60 -1.02 -7.10
C ARG A 239 -8.19 -0.69 -6.62
N LEU A 240 -7.18 -1.30 -7.24
CA LEU A 240 -5.78 -1.10 -6.85
C LEU A 240 -5.20 0.16 -7.49
N PHE A 241 -4.59 0.99 -6.66
CA PHE A 241 -3.81 2.14 -7.07
C PHE A 241 -2.33 1.96 -6.72
N VAL A 242 -1.46 2.38 -7.63
CA VAL A 242 -0.01 2.26 -7.49
C VAL A 242 0.64 3.60 -7.80
N ALA A 243 1.44 4.11 -6.88
CA ALA A 243 2.37 5.18 -7.18
C ALA A 243 3.62 4.59 -7.83
N ASP A 244 3.82 4.93 -9.10
CA ASP A 244 5.07 4.66 -9.80
C ASP A 244 5.95 5.90 -9.72
N GLY A 245 6.82 5.89 -8.72
CA GLY A 245 7.76 6.97 -8.44
C GLY A 245 8.70 7.25 -9.60
N ARG A 246 9.16 6.20 -10.31
CA ARG A 246 10.10 6.35 -11.44
C ARG A 246 9.41 6.96 -12.66
N ALA A 247 8.17 6.56 -12.93
CA ALA A 247 7.37 7.11 -14.00
C ALA A 247 6.77 8.49 -13.68
N ASN A 248 6.77 8.91 -12.40
CA ASN A 248 6.06 10.08 -11.90
C ASN A 248 4.56 9.99 -12.22
N LYS A 249 3.97 8.85 -11.92
CA LYS A 249 2.56 8.55 -12.19
C LYS A 249 1.88 7.88 -11.00
N VAL A 250 0.56 8.06 -10.95
CA VAL A 250 -0.36 7.17 -10.23
C VAL A 250 -1.03 6.28 -11.26
N LEU A 251 -1.13 4.99 -10.98
CA LEU A 251 -1.69 3.98 -11.88
C LEU A 251 -2.91 3.33 -11.21
N GLN A 252 -3.96 3.08 -11.97
CA GLN A 252 -5.02 2.15 -11.57
C GLN A 252 -4.77 0.81 -12.25
N VAL A 253 -4.77 -0.26 -11.46
CA VAL A 253 -4.46 -1.62 -11.90
C VAL A 253 -5.69 -2.49 -11.70
N ASN A 254 -6.06 -3.25 -12.74
CA ASN A 254 -7.20 -4.16 -12.67
C ASN A 254 -6.83 -5.48 -11.94
N PRO A 255 -7.80 -6.33 -11.60
CA PRO A 255 -7.54 -7.61 -10.93
C PRO A 255 -6.65 -8.60 -11.70
N ALA A 256 -6.40 -8.36 -13.00
CA ALA A 256 -5.48 -9.15 -13.82
C ALA A 256 -4.06 -8.55 -13.89
N GLY A 257 -3.76 -7.55 -13.05
CA GLY A 257 -2.44 -6.91 -12.99
C GLY A 257 -2.13 -5.96 -14.15
N LYS A 258 -3.14 -5.55 -14.92
CA LYS A 258 -2.97 -4.61 -16.05
C LYS A 258 -3.29 -3.19 -15.61
N VAL A 259 -2.42 -2.25 -15.98
CA VAL A 259 -2.70 -0.82 -15.85
C VAL A 259 -3.86 -0.47 -16.80
N VAL A 260 -4.95 0.05 -16.23
CA VAL A 260 -6.13 0.48 -17.00
C VAL A 260 -6.18 2.00 -17.17
N HIS A 261 -5.73 2.75 -16.15
CA HIS A 261 -5.67 4.20 -16.17
C HIS A 261 -4.39 4.71 -15.49
N SER A 262 -3.99 5.94 -15.83
CA SER A 262 -2.84 6.59 -15.20
C SER A 262 -3.04 8.10 -15.11
N TRP A 263 -2.56 8.70 -14.03
CA TRP A 263 -2.57 10.14 -13.81
C TRP A 263 -1.14 10.65 -13.57
N GLY A 264 -0.94 11.90 -13.99
CA GLY A 264 0.27 12.67 -13.75
C GLY A 264 1.40 12.45 -14.74
N LYS A 265 2.39 13.32 -14.56
CA LYS A 265 3.65 13.44 -15.30
C LYS A 265 4.66 14.14 -14.39
N LYS A 266 5.94 14.14 -14.77
CA LYS A 266 6.96 14.89 -14.03
C LYS A 266 6.66 16.40 -14.02
N GLY A 267 6.73 17.04 -12.86
CA GLY A 267 6.62 18.49 -12.72
C GLY A 267 6.14 18.98 -11.35
N ASP A 268 6.00 20.30 -11.22
CA ASP A 268 5.68 20.99 -9.98
C ASP A 268 4.23 21.52 -9.94
N GLY A 269 3.44 21.33 -11.01
CA GLY A 269 2.03 21.72 -11.04
C GLY A 269 1.10 20.83 -10.20
N LEU A 270 -0.18 21.19 -10.15
CA LEU A 270 -1.24 20.34 -9.61
C LEU A 270 -1.40 19.10 -10.52
N GLY A 271 -1.37 17.91 -9.92
CA GLY A 271 -1.41 16.64 -10.65
C GLY A 271 -0.12 16.29 -11.38
N GLU A 272 0.94 17.10 -11.24
CA GLU A 272 2.30 16.74 -11.65
C GLU A 272 3.08 16.25 -10.42
N TYR A 273 3.96 15.27 -10.62
CA TYR A 273 4.65 14.61 -9.53
C TYR A 273 6.17 14.63 -9.70
N ASN A 274 6.87 14.67 -8.57
CA ASN A 274 8.30 14.44 -8.46
C ASN A 274 8.54 13.34 -7.44
N LEU A 275 8.73 12.11 -7.93
CA LEU A 275 8.88 10.89 -7.14
C LEU A 275 7.68 10.67 -6.19
N PRO A 276 6.46 10.48 -6.73
CA PRO A 276 5.30 10.08 -5.92
C PRO A 276 5.63 8.76 -5.21
N HIS A 277 5.28 8.67 -3.93
CA HIS A 277 5.77 7.62 -3.04
C HIS A 277 4.63 6.75 -2.52
N MET A 278 4.13 6.96 -1.30
CA MET A 278 2.94 6.27 -0.82
C MET A 278 1.70 7.15 -0.95
N LEU A 279 0.55 6.49 -1.00
CA LEU A 279 -0.75 7.09 -1.27
C LEU A 279 -1.81 6.50 -0.36
N ALA A 280 -2.87 7.25 -0.07
CA ALA A 280 -4.01 6.81 0.72
C ALA A 280 -5.30 7.47 0.24
N PHE A 281 -6.42 6.79 0.47
CA PHE A 281 -7.76 7.34 0.25
C PHE A 281 -8.34 7.89 1.56
N ASP A 282 -9.07 9.01 1.47
CA ASP A 282 -9.98 9.41 2.54
C ASP A 282 -11.35 8.70 2.40
N ALA A 283 -12.26 8.96 3.35
CA ALA A 283 -13.60 8.37 3.36
C ALA A 283 -14.50 8.84 2.19
N ASP A 284 -14.19 9.99 1.58
CA ASP A 284 -14.91 10.54 0.44
C ASP A 284 -14.35 10.00 -0.90
N GLY A 285 -13.28 9.20 -0.84
CA GLY A 285 -12.63 8.59 -1.99
C GLY A 285 -11.65 9.52 -2.70
N ASN A 286 -11.23 10.63 -2.09
CA ASN A 286 -10.15 11.46 -2.58
C ASN A 286 -8.81 10.77 -2.34
N LEU A 287 -7.90 10.87 -3.31
CA LEU A 287 -6.59 10.23 -3.22
C LEU A 287 -5.53 11.25 -2.81
N TYR A 288 -4.76 10.91 -1.79
CA TYR A 288 -3.65 11.70 -1.27
C TYR A 288 -2.33 11.02 -1.63
N ILE A 289 -1.36 11.80 -2.11
CA ILE A 289 -0.08 11.27 -2.62
C ILE A 289 1.08 12.03 -1.99
N ALA A 290 1.91 11.31 -1.22
CA ALA A 290 3.12 11.86 -0.63
C ALA A 290 4.25 11.89 -1.67
N GLU A 291 4.97 13.01 -1.75
CA GLU A 291 6.07 13.19 -2.71
C GLU A 291 7.42 13.39 -2.03
N ILE A 292 8.38 12.54 -2.39
CA ILE A 292 9.75 12.65 -1.91
C ILE A 292 10.45 13.83 -2.59
N GLY A 293 10.41 13.89 -3.92
CA GLY A 293 11.08 14.93 -4.71
C GLY A 293 10.35 16.27 -4.61
N GLY A 294 9.02 16.24 -4.66
CA GLY A 294 8.16 17.43 -4.54
C GLY A 294 8.07 18.00 -3.12
N ARG A 295 8.46 17.23 -2.09
CA ARG A 295 8.44 17.63 -0.68
C ARG A 295 7.08 18.17 -0.23
N ARG A 296 6.02 17.54 -0.71
CA ARG A 296 4.64 17.98 -0.53
C ARG A 296 3.68 16.79 -0.50
N LEU A 297 2.43 17.10 -0.18
CA LEU A 297 1.29 16.21 -0.30
C LEU A 297 0.42 16.75 -1.44
N GLN A 298 0.06 15.89 -2.39
CA GLN A 298 -0.91 16.20 -3.45
C GLN A 298 -2.25 15.58 -3.12
N THR A 299 -3.33 16.21 -3.57
CA THR A 299 -4.69 15.68 -3.45
C THR A 299 -5.32 15.60 -4.84
N LEU A 300 -5.86 14.43 -5.15
CA LEU A 300 -6.72 14.18 -6.29
C LEU A 300 -8.15 14.04 -5.76
N GLN A 301 -8.97 15.06 -5.99
CA GLN A 301 -10.36 15.05 -5.58
C GLN A 301 -11.17 14.16 -6.52
N ARG A 302 -11.92 13.20 -5.97
CA ARG A 302 -12.77 12.32 -6.77
C ARG A 302 -13.95 13.10 -7.34
N LYS A 303 -14.22 12.90 -8.62
CA LYS A 303 -15.42 13.43 -9.27
C LYS A 303 -16.61 12.47 -9.11
N PRO A 304 -17.84 13.00 -9.01
CA PRO A 304 -19.06 12.20 -8.98
C PRO A 304 -19.20 11.26 -10.19
#